data_AF-A0A9X2NGM6-F1
#
_entry.id   AF-A0A9X2NGM6-F1
#
_cell.length_a   1.000
_cell.length_b   1.000
_cell.length_c   1.000
_cell.angle_alpha   90.00
_cell.angle_beta   90.00
_cell.angle_gamma   90.00
#
_symmetry.space_group_name_H-M   'P 1'
#
loop_
_entity.id
_entity.type
_entity.pdbx_description
1 polymer ?
#
loop_
_entity_poly.entity_id
_entity_poly.type
_entity_poly.pdbx_seq_one_letter_code
_entity_poly.pdbx_strand_id
1 'polypeptide(L)'
;MSTAADSRRELAKFLRSRRERITPDEVGLPAGPRRRTVGLRREEVAVLAGLSPTWYTYLEQGRGIQPSREVLDSLARVLRLTEDERRYVHSLAHGAVVQTTPLTTDVTAADLIRQIVAQFDDSPYPVYAADQYCGLVAWNQAACEWYDDFSALPPRDRNILHWLLSSPLARERLVDWEAVTQDSVARWRAECARHPDDPEIGARIAEFTRLSPAFATWWESHEVLEHRTAMRLFRHGHLGVQAMRIVPLHSPEFMPSGVVLHLPTAAE
;
A
#
# COMPACT_ATOMS: atom_id res chain seq x y z
N MET A 1 8.45 -8.43 -18.36
CA MET A 1 7.23 -8.63 -17.56
C MET A 1 7.02 -10.13 -17.41
N SER A 2 7.05 -10.66 -16.18
CA SER A 2 6.81 -12.09 -15.92
C SER A 2 5.35 -12.41 -16.21
N THR A 3 5.05 -13.42 -17.02
CA THR A 3 3.67 -13.81 -17.34
C THR A 3 3.05 -14.58 -16.17
N ALA A 4 1.72 -14.67 -16.09
CA ALA A 4 1.05 -15.50 -15.09
C ALA A 4 1.49 -16.99 -15.15
N ALA A 5 1.90 -17.46 -16.32
CA ALA A 5 2.47 -18.81 -16.48
C ALA A 5 3.87 -18.93 -15.86
N ASP A 6 4.67 -17.88 -15.90
CA ASP A 6 5.99 -17.84 -15.26
C ASP A 6 5.87 -17.81 -13.74
N SER A 7 4.95 -17.01 -13.19
CA SER A 7 4.69 -16.98 -11.75
C SER A 7 4.19 -18.34 -11.22
N ARG A 8 3.33 -19.04 -11.96
CA ARG A 8 2.90 -20.41 -11.59
C ARG A 8 4.05 -21.42 -11.61
N ARG A 9 4.93 -21.34 -12.61
CA ARG A 9 6.12 -22.20 -12.69
C ARG A 9 7.07 -21.93 -11.53
N GLU A 10 7.22 -20.66 -11.16
CA GLU A 10 8.06 -20.27 -10.03
C GLU A 10 7.46 -20.74 -8.69
N LEU A 11 6.15 -20.60 -8.51
CA LEU A 11 5.45 -21.11 -7.32
C LEU A 11 5.66 -22.61 -7.16
N ALA A 12 5.53 -23.36 -8.26
CA ALA A 12 5.75 -24.80 -8.28
C ALA A 12 7.18 -25.20 -7.89
N LYS A 13 8.19 -24.49 -8.41
CA LYS A 13 9.60 -24.70 -8.05
C LYS A 13 9.86 -24.36 -6.60
N PHE A 14 9.33 -23.23 -6.12
CA PHE A 14 9.52 -22.79 -4.75
C PHE A 14 8.92 -23.77 -3.75
N LEU A 15 7.65 -24.17 -3.92
CA LEU A 15 7.00 -25.14 -3.04
C LEU A 15 7.73 -26.49 -3.02
N ARG A 16 8.22 -26.94 -4.18
CA ARG A 16 9.05 -28.16 -4.28
C ARG A 16 10.33 -28.04 -3.45
N SER A 17 11.06 -26.93 -3.59
CA SER A 17 12.28 -26.66 -2.82
C SER A 17 12.02 -26.69 -1.31
N ARG A 18 10.91 -26.09 -0.86
CA ARG A 18 10.52 -26.06 0.56
C ARG A 18 10.11 -27.44 1.08
N ARG A 19 9.36 -28.22 0.29
CA ARG A 19 9.00 -29.60 0.61
C ARG A 19 10.23 -30.50 0.79
N GLU A 20 11.22 -30.37 -0.10
CA GLU A 20 12.42 -31.20 -0.09
C GLU A 20 13.38 -30.84 1.06
N ARG A 21 13.27 -29.63 1.62
CA ARG A 21 14.06 -29.17 2.77
C ARG A 21 13.57 -29.73 4.11
N ILE A 22 12.27 -29.99 4.26
CA ILE A 22 11.66 -30.35 5.54
C ILE A 22 11.69 -31.85 5.73
N THR A 23 12.14 -32.28 6.91
CA THR A 23 12.17 -33.68 7.28
C THR A 23 10.82 -34.14 7.86
N PRO A 24 10.49 -35.43 7.76
CA PRO A 24 9.25 -35.99 8.34
C PRO A 24 9.15 -35.76 9.84
N ASP A 25 10.26 -35.91 10.56
CA ASP A 25 10.28 -35.80 12.02
C ASP A 25 9.95 -34.36 12.48
N GLU A 26 10.33 -33.34 11.70
CA GLU A 26 9.98 -31.93 11.97
C GLU A 26 8.48 -31.62 11.90
N VAL A 27 7.69 -32.50 11.26
CA VAL A 27 6.24 -32.39 11.16
C VAL A 27 5.51 -33.54 11.87
N GLY A 28 6.23 -34.27 12.74
CA GLY A 28 5.66 -35.35 13.56
C GLY A 28 5.36 -36.64 12.79
N LEU A 29 5.97 -36.84 11.62
CA LEU A 29 5.86 -38.08 10.85
C LEU A 29 7.10 -38.95 11.03
N PRO A 30 6.97 -40.28 11.13
CA PRO A 30 8.11 -41.16 11.31
C PRO A 30 9.00 -41.22 10.05
N ALA A 31 10.31 -41.10 10.23
CA ALA A 31 11.30 -41.45 9.22
C ALA A 31 11.32 -42.98 8.96
N GLY A 32 10.36 -43.50 8.20
CA GLY A 32 10.24 -44.95 7.94
C GLY A 32 11.45 -45.61 7.25
N PRO A 33 11.61 -46.95 7.32
CA PRO A 33 12.92 -47.62 7.17
C PRO A 33 13.54 -47.67 5.75
N ARG A 34 12.90 -47.14 4.71
CA ARG A 34 13.41 -47.16 3.32
C ARG A 34 12.89 -45.97 2.49
N ARG A 35 13.25 -44.76 2.89
CA ARG A 35 12.82 -43.53 2.22
C ARG A 35 13.74 -43.19 1.04
N ARG A 36 13.20 -43.15 -0.19
CA ARG A 36 13.93 -42.73 -1.41
C ARG A 36 13.74 -41.24 -1.75
N THR A 37 12.76 -40.58 -1.16
CA THR A 37 12.44 -39.17 -1.42
C THR A 37 13.14 -38.26 -0.41
N VAL A 38 13.81 -37.22 -0.89
CA VAL A 38 14.40 -36.17 -0.06
C VAL A 38 13.27 -35.31 0.52
N GLY A 39 13.27 -35.14 1.85
CA GLY A 39 12.25 -34.41 2.60
C GLY A 39 10.86 -35.06 2.59
N LEU A 40 9.82 -34.22 2.63
CA LEU A 40 8.42 -34.66 2.61
C LEU A 40 7.98 -35.17 1.25
N ARG A 41 7.09 -36.18 1.22
CA ARG A 41 6.39 -36.64 0.02
C ARG A 41 5.24 -35.68 -0.30
N ARG A 42 4.82 -35.64 -1.56
CA ARG A 42 3.64 -34.86 -1.99
C ARG A 42 2.38 -35.24 -1.21
N GLU A 43 2.18 -36.54 -0.99
CA GLU A 43 1.05 -37.08 -0.24
C GLU A 43 1.07 -36.63 1.22
N GLU A 44 2.24 -36.61 1.86
CA GLU A 44 2.37 -36.17 3.25
C GLU A 44 2.05 -34.68 3.40
N VAL A 45 2.57 -33.83 2.50
CA VAL A 45 2.22 -32.40 2.50
C VAL A 45 0.73 -32.20 2.27
N ALA A 46 0.15 -32.92 1.30
CA ALA A 46 -1.27 -32.82 1.00
C ALA A 46 -2.12 -33.19 2.22
N VAL A 47 -1.82 -34.30 2.89
CA VAL A 47 -2.53 -34.74 4.10
C VAL A 47 -2.40 -33.70 5.22
N LEU A 48 -1.19 -33.23 5.52
CA LEU A 48 -0.93 -32.24 6.57
C LEU A 48 -1.60 -30.88 6.29
N ALA A 49 -1.77 -30.52 5.01
CA ALA A 49 -2.38 -29.28 4.57
C ALA A 49 -3.92 -29.38 4.38
N GLY A 50 -4.51 -30.58 4.52
CA GLY A 50 -5.93 -30.81 4.27
C GLY A 50 -6.32 -30.78 2.79
N LEU A 51 -5.40 -31.15 1.90
CA LEU A 51 -5.56 -31.10 0.44
C LEU A 51 -5.59 -32.51 -0.17
N SER A 52 -6.16 -32.62 -1.38
CA SER A 52 -6.02 -33.83 -2.19
C SER A 52 -4.58 -34.00 -2.68
N PRO A 53 -3.97 -35.20 -2.60
CA PRO A 53 -2.63 -35.47 -3.16
C PRO A 53 -2.51 -35.14 -4.65
N THR A 54 -3.58 -35.38 -5.42
CA THR A 54 -3.64 -35.06 -6.85
C THR A 54 -3.58 -33.55 -7.08
N TRP A 55 -4.31 -32.79 -6.27
CA TRP A 55 -4.34 -31.33 -6.37
C TRP A 55 -2.97 -30.71 -6.04
N TYR A 56 -2.33 -31.18 -4.96
CA TYR A 56 -0.98 -30.73 -4.61
C TYR A 56 0.06 -31.11 -5.69
N THR A 57 -0.11 -32.27 -6.33
CA THR A 57 0.73 -32.67 -7.47
C THR A 57 0.57 -31.72 -8.66
N TYR A 58 -0.65 -31.26 -8.96
CA TYR A 58 -0.88 -30.27 -10.01
C TYR A 58 -0.26 -28.91 -9.68
N LEU A 59 -0.27 -28.52 -8.40
CA LEU A 59 0.38 -27.30 -7.93
C LEU A 59 1.89 -27.35 -8.16
N GLU A 60 2.56 -28.44 -7.76
CA GLU A 60 4.00 -28.64 -7.97
C GLU A 60 4.40 -28.89 -9.44
N GLN A 61 3.43 -29.12 -10.32
CA GLN A 61 3.63 -29.19 -11.77
C GLN A 61 3.44 -27.84 -12.47
N GLY A 62 2.98 -26.80 -11.75
CA GLY A 62 2.69 -25.49 -12.32
C GLY A 62 1.51 -25.52 -13.30
N ARG A 63 0.56 -26.45 -13.12
CA ARG A 63 -0.68 -26.48 -13.91
C ARG A 63 -1.50 -25.21 -13.65
N GLY A 64 -2.43 -24.90 -14.55
CA GLY A 64 -3.32 -23.74 -14.46
C GLY A 64 -4.38 -23.85 -13.36
N ILE A 65 -3.96 -24.14 -12.13
CA ILE A 65 -4.79 -24.10 -10.93
C ILE A 65 -4.41 -22.86 -10.12
N GLN A 66 -5.40 -22.24 -9.50
CA GLN A 66 -5.22 -21.06 -8.67
C GLN A 66 -5.46 -21.44 -7.20
N PRO A 67 -4.41 -21.50 -6.35
CA PRO A 67 -4.60 -21.76 -4.92
C PRO A 67 -5.38 -20.58 -4.29
N SER A 68 -6.24 -20.84 -3.30
CA SER A 68 -6.81 -19.76 -2.48
C SER A 68 -5.80 -19.29 -1.43
N ARG A 69 -6.05 -18.13 -0.81
CA ARG A 69 -5.22 -17.61 0.29
C ARG A 69 -5.12 -18.60 1.46
N GLU A 70 -6.25 -19.19 1.84
CA GLU A 70 -6.31 -20.21 2.92
C GLU A 70 -5.46 -21.45 2.59
N VAL A 71 -5.49 -21.90 1.32
CA VAL A 71 -4.65 -23.02 0.88
C VAL A 71 -3.17 -22.67 0.99
N LEU A 72 -2.78 -21.45 0.58
CA LEU A 72 -1.41 -20.97 0.72
C LEU A 72 -0.98 -20.83 2.18
N ASP A 73 -1.85 -20.36 3.07
CA ASP A 73 -1.56 -20.24 4.49
C ASP A 73 -1.44 -21.63 5.16
N SER A 74 -2.28 -22.58 4.77
CA SER A 74 -2.15 -23.98 5.22
C SER A 74 -0.82 -24.59 4.76
N LEU A 75 -0.45 -24.38 3.49
CA LEU A 75 0.85 -24.82 2.96
C LEU A 75 2.01 -24.11 3.66
N ALA A 76 1.90 -22.81 3.96
CA ALA A 76 2.93 -22.06 4.65
C ALA A 76 3.19 -22.61 6.06
N ARG A 77 2.14 -22.98 6.78
CA ARG A 77 2.21 -23.62 8.10
C ARG A 77 2.87 -25.00 8.02
N VAL A 78 2.43 -25.86 7.10
CA VAL A 78 2.96 -27.22 6.93
C VAL A 78 4.42 -27.19 6.49
N LEU A 79 4.75 -26.27 5.58
CA LEU A 79 6.10 -26.09 5.05
C LEU A 79 6.97 -25.15 5.91
N ARG A 80 6.48 -24.76 7.10
CA ARG A 80 7.18 -23.89 8.07
C ARG A 80 7.86 -22.70 7.39
N LEU A 81 7.15 -22.05 6.47
CA LEU A 81 7.66 -20.89 5.73
C LEU A 81 7.86 -19.72 6.70
N THR A 82 8.91 -18.92 6.45
CA THR A 82 9.03 -17.61 7.11
C THR A 82 7.94 -16.66 6.61
N GLU A 83 7.75 -15.53 7.29
CA GLU A 83 6.78 -14.53 6.85
C GLU A 83 7.14 -13.95 5.46
N ASP A 84 8.43 -13.76 5.16
CA ASP A 84 8.88 -13.35 3.82
C ASP A 84 8.54 -14.41 2.76
N GLU A 85 8.75 -15.68 3.08
CA GLU A 85 8.47 -16.80 2.19
C GLU A 85 6.96 -16.99 1.97
N ARG A 86 6.15 -16.78 3.02
CA ARG A 86 4.68 -16.72 2.94
C ARG A 86 4.24 -15.61 2.01
N ARG A 87 4.74 -14.38 2.21
CA ARG A 87 4.47 -13.25 1.30
C ARG A 87 4.88 -13.56 -0.14
N TYR A 88 6.03 -14.20 -0.32
CA TYR A 88 6.52 -14.59 -1.64
C TYR A 88 5.56 -15.55 -2.36
N VAL A 89 5.07 -16.62 -1.72
CA VAL A 89 4.12 -17.56 -2.37
C VAL A 89 2.77 -16.92 -2.67
N HIS A 90 2.26 -16.05 -1.79
CA HIS A 90 1.07 -15.24 -2.05
C HIS A 90 1.29 -14.31 -3.24
N SER A 91 2.47 -13.69 -3.35
CA SER A 91 2.81 -12.81 -4.47
C SER A 91 2.86 -13.54 -5.82
N LEU A 92 3.37 -14.77 -5.83
CA LEU A 92 3.43 -15.59 -7.04
C LEU A 92 2.06 -16.10 -7.49
N ALA A 93 1.18 -16.41 -6.54
CA ALA A 93 -0.17 -16.90 -6.84
C ALA A 93 -1.14 -15.77 -7.22
N HIS A 94 -1.15 -14.67 -6.45
CA HIS A 94 -2.17 -13.63 -6.52
C HIS A 94 -1.67 -12.30 -7.06
N GLY A 95 -0.39 -12.21 -7.45
CA GLY A 95 0.28 -10.93 -7.66
C GLY A 95 0.70 -10.32 -6.32
N ALA A 96 1.54 -9.28 -6.36
CA ALA A 96 2.03 -8.62 -5.16
C ALA A 96 0.86 -8.06 -4.32
N VAL A 97 0.46 -8.81 -3.30
CA VAL A 97 -0.37 -8.33 -2.21
C VAL A 97 0.61 -7.96 -1.13
N VAL A 98 0.99 -6.68 -1.08
CA VAL A 98 1.78 -6.14 0.03
C VAL A 98 0.84 -6.01 1.23
N GLN A 99 0.52 -7.14 1.85
CA GLN A 99 0.06 -7.18 3.24
C GLN A 99 1.29 -7.53 4.08
N THR A 100 2.08 -6.52 4.37
CA THR A 100 3.19 -6.62 5.31
C THR A 100 2.61 -6.75 6.72
N THR A 101 2.96 -7.83 7.41
CA THR A 101 2.82 -7.84 8.87
C THR A 101 3.62 -6.66 9.41
N PRO A 102 3.05 -5.82 10.29
CA PRO A 102 3.80 -4.74 10.91
C PRO A 102 5.07 -5.31 11.52
N LEU A 103 6.22 -4.67 11.26
CA LEU A 103 7.44 -5.00 12.00
C LEU A 103 7.16 -4.81 13.49
N THR A 104 7.67 -5.71 14.33
CA THR A 104 7.72 -5.46 15.77
C THR A 104 8.76 -4.37 16.00
N THR A 105 8.29 -3.14 16.10
CA THR A 105 9.11 -1.96 16.36
C THR A 105 8.67 -1.35 17.69
N ASP A 106 9.62 -0.77 18.41
CA ASP A 106 9.37 -0.05 19.67
C ASP A 106 8.65 1.29 19.44
N VAL A 107 8.42 1.67 18.17
CA VAL A 107 7.84 2.95 17.74
C VAL A 107 6.58 2.71 16.91
N THR A 108 5.55 3.53 17.10
CA THR A 108 4.35 3.45 16.26
C THR A 108 4.63 3.98 14.85
N ALA A 109 3.90 3.51 13.83
CA ALA A 109 4.04 4.03 12.47
C ALA A 109 3.85 5.56 12.40
N ALA A 110 2.89 6.10 13.17
CA ALA A 110 2.63 7.53 13.23
C ALA A 110 3.79 8.32 13.87
N ASP A 111 4.42 7.79 14.92
CA ASP A 111 5.59 8.42 15.54
C ASP A 111 6.80 8.41 14.62
N LEU A 112 7.04 7.31 13.91
CA LEU A 112 8.15 7.22 12.97
C LEU A 112 7.96 8.18 11.78
N ILE A 113 6.74 8.30 11.26
CA ILE A 113 6.40 9.30 10.24
C ILE A 113 6.66 10.73 10.75
N ARG A 114 6.25 11.05 11.98
CA ARG A 114 6.56 12.34 12.60
C ARG A 114 8.06 12.59 12.67
N GLN A 115 8.86 11.59 13.06
CA GLN A 115 10.32 11.70 13.11
C GLN A 115 10.91 11.92 11.71
N ILE A 116 10.39 11.26 10.67
CA ILE A 116 10.82 11.45 9.29
C ILE A 116 10.52 12.88 8.82
N VAL A 117 9.31 13.38 9.04
CA VAL A 117 8.93 14.74 8.64
C VAL A 117 9.77 15.77 9.40
N ALA A 118 10.05 15.56 10.68
CA ALA A 118 10.90 16.43 11.49
C ALA A 118 12.34 16.56 10.97
N GLN A 119 12.84 15.58 10.18
CA GLN A 119 14.14 15.73 9.51
C GLN A 119 14.16 16.85 8.45
N PHE A 120 12.98 17.36 8.07
CA PHE A 120 12.80 18.41 7.07
C PHE A 120 12.28 19.72 7.67
N ASP A 121 12.39 19.93 8.98
CA ASP A 121 11.89 21.14 9.63
C ASP A 121 12.57 22.42 9.10
N ASP A 122 13.88 22.35 8.79
CA ASP A 122 14.64 23.46 8.20
C ASP A 122 14.54 23.52 6.66
N SER A 123 13.80 22.61 6.03
CA SER A 123 13.64 22.60 4.56
C SER A 123 12.72 23.75 4.12
N PRO A 124 13.09 24.52 3.07
CA PRO A 124 12.21 25.54 2.50
C PRO A 124 11.07 24.95 1.65
N TYR A 125 11.07 23.63 1.45
CA TYR A 125 10.08 22.94 0.62
C TYR A 125 9.12 22.10 1.47
N PRO A 126 7.83 22.04 1.09
CA PRO A 126 6.82 21.32 1.84
C PRO A 126 7.12 19.83 1.95
N VAL A 127 6.99 19.32 3.17
CA VAL A 127 6.93 17.90 3.47
C VAL A 127 5.75 17.68 4.41
N TYR A 128 4.84 16.79 4.02
CA TYR A 128 3.76 16.36 4.90
C TYR A 128 3.53 14.87 4.77
N ALA A 129 2.83 14.30 5.74
CA ALA A 129 2.36 12.93 5.70
C ALA A 129 0.86 12.86 5.92
N ALA A 130 0.19 11.99 5.19
CA ALA A 130 -1.25 11.77 5.31
C ALA A 130 -1.59 10.28 5.31
N ASP A 131 -2.65 9.91 6.05
CA ASP A 131 -3.19 8.55 6.11
C ASP A 131 -4.10 8.19 4.89
N GLN A 132 -4.65 6.96 4.88
CA GLN A 132 -5.58 6.50 3.82
C GLN A 132 -6.85 7.34 3.68
N TYR A 133 -7.23 8.08 4.73
CA TYR A 133 -8.39 8.95 4.73
C TYR A 133 -8.04 10.36 4.25
N CYS A 134 -6.80 10.59 3.81
CA CYS A 134 -6.19 11.89 3.52
C CYS A 134 -5.99 12.78 4.76
N GLY A 135 -6.10 12.22 5.97
CA GLY A 135 -5.88 12.92 7.22
C GLY A 135 -4.40 13.23 7.44
N LEU A 136 -4.06 14.48 7.75
CA LEU A 136 -2.69 14.93 7.95
C LEU A 136 -2.15 14.43 9.30
N VAL A 137 -1.07 13.66 9.25
CA VAL A 137 -0.42 13.03 10.42
C VAL A 137 0.76 13.86 10.93
N ALA A 138 1.50 14.49 10.00
CA ALA A 138 2.66 15.33 10.27
C ALA A 138 2.89 16.28 9.09
N TRP A 139 3.50 17.43 9.34
CA TRP A 139 3.90 18.40 8.32
C TRP A 139 5.02 19.30 8.86
N ASN A 140 5.90 19.77 7.98
CA ASN A 140 6.95 20.73 8.34
C ASN A 140 6.45 22.18 8.22
N GLN A 141 7.27 23.13 8.65
CA GLN A 141 6.93 24.56 8.61
C GLN A 141 6.66 25.05 7.17
N ALA A 142 7.46 24.61 6.19
CA ALA A 142 7.25 24.98 4.80
C ALA A 142 5.88 24.52 4.28
N ALA A 143 5.35 23.37 4.72
CA ALA A 143 4.00 22.97 4.36
C ALA A 143 2.96 24.02 4.77
N CYS A 144 3.12 24.66 5.94
CA CYS A 144 2.23 25.74 6.36
C CYS A 144 2.35 26.98 5.47
N GLU A 145 3.55 27.32 5.01
CA GLU A 145 3.81 28.50 4.17
C GLU A 145 3.25 28.37 2.74
N TRP A 146 3.35 27.17 2.19
CA TRP A 146 2.94 26.85 0.82
C TRP A 146 1.45 26.46 0.71
N TYR A 147 0.90 25.83 1.74
CA TYR A 147 -0.50 25.39 1.79
C TYR A 147 -1.33 26.25 2.73
N ASP A 148 -1.31 25.94 4.03
CA ASP A 148 -2.14 26.55 5.06
C ASP A 148 -1.59 26.19 6.45
N ASP A 149 -1.88 26.99 7.47
CA ASP A 149 -1.54 26.65 8.84
C ASP A 149 -2.45 25.51 9.36
N PHE A 150 -2.05 24.28 9.05
CA PHE A 150 -2.77 23.07 9.47
C PHE A 150 -2.84 22.93 10.99
N SER A 151 -1.96 23.60 11.76
CA SER A 151 -2.00 23.55 13.22
C SER A 151 -3.18 24.34 13.78
N ALA A 152 -3.58 25.42 13.09
CA ALA A 152 -4.74 26.25 13.44
C ALA A 152 -6.09 25.59 13.08
N LEU A 153 -6.08 24.56 12.22
CA LEU A 153 -7.28 23.82 11.88
C LEU A 153 -7.71 22.86 13.00
N PRO A 154 -9.02 22.70 13.25
CA PRO A 154 -9.54 21.67 14.15
C PRO A 154 -9.03 20.28 13.73
N PRO A 155 -8.71 19.37 14.66
CA PRO A 155 -8.13 18.06 14.32
C PRO A 155 -8.91 17.27 13.26
N ARG A 156 -10.24 17.37 13.26
CA ARG A 156 -11.11 16.70 12.28
C ARG A 156 -11.01 17.25 10.84
N ASP A 157 -10.56 18.50 10.70
CA ASP A 157 -10.48 19.24 9.45
C ASP A 157 -9.04 19.25 8.91
N ARG A 158 -8.08 18.68 9.66
CA ARG A 158 -6.68 18.46 9.24
C ARG A 158 -6.61 17.32 8.23
N ASN A 159 -7.10 17.59 7.03
CA ASN A 159 -7.20 16.63 5.95
C ASN A 159 -6.94 17.35 4.63
N ILE A 160 -6.02 16.82 3.83
CA ILE A 160 -5.58 17.52 2.62
C ILE A 160 -6.70 17.59 1.57
N LEU A 161 -7.57 16.58 1.50
CA LEU A 161 -8.70 16.57 0.57
C LEU A 161 -9.82 17.50 1.07
N HIS A 162 -10.07 17.52 2.38
CA HIS A 162 -10.98 18.51 2.98
C HIS A 162 -10.52 19.94 2.67
N TRP A 163 -9.22 20.22 2.83
CA TRP A 163 -8.63 21.53 2.52
C TRP A 163 -8.80 21.89 1.04
N LEU A 164 -8.48 20.98 0.11
CA LEU A 164 -8.67 21.19 -1.32
C LEU A 164 -10.13 21.51 -1.67
N LEU A 165 -11.09 20.88 -1.01
CA LEU A 165 -12.51 21.00 -1.33
C LEU A 165 -13.18 22.23 -0.70
N SER A 166 -12.71 22.69 0.46
CA SER A 166 -13.40 23.71 1.26
C SER A 166 -12.65 25.03 1.42
N SER A 167 -11.31 25.02 1.45
CA SER A 167 -10.53 26.21 1.78
C SER A 167 -10.44 27.16 0.57
N PRO A 168 -10.80 28.45 0.72
CA PRO A 168 -10.50 29.46 -0.29
C PRO A 168 -9.00 29.56 -0.59
N LEU A 169 -8.15 29.35 0.43
CA LEU A 169 -6.69 29.41 0.29
C LEU A 169 -6.18 28.33 -0.66
N ALA A 170 -6.85 27.18 -0.78
CA ALA A 170 -6.48 26.16 -1.76
C ALA A 170 -6.57 26.68 -3.21
N ARG A 171 -7.62 27.47 -3.51
CA ARG A 171 -7.81 28.09 -4.83
C ARG A 171 -6.82 29.23 -5.10
N GLU A 172 -6.42 29.93 -4.05
CA GLU A 172 -5.41 31.00 -4.14
C GLU A 172 -4.02 30.41 -4.39
N ARG A 173 -3.65 29.38 -3.61
CA ARG A 173 -2.31 28.78 -3.60
C ARG A 173 -2.06 27.83 -4.76
N LEU A 174 -3.07 27.12 -5.27
CA LEU A 174 -2.89 26.22 -6.42
C LEU A 174 -3.31 26.94 -7.71
N VAL A 175 -2.38 27.06 -8.66
CA VAL A 175 -2.69 27.68 -9.97
C VAL A 175 -3.76 26.89 -10.70
N ASP A 176 -3.57 25.57 -10.78
CA ASP A 176 -4.48 24.62 -11.44
C ASP A 176 -5.34 23.87 -10.41
N TRP A 177 -5.90 24.60 -9.44
CA TRP A 177 -6.64 24.03 -8.30
C TRP A 177 -7.64 22.95 -8.70
N GLU A 178 -8.43 23.19 -9.74
CA GLU A 178 -9.50 22.28 -10.17
C GLU A 178 -8.93 20.93 -10.63
N ALA A 179 -7.95 20.96 -11.53
CA ALA A 179 -7.28 19.77 -12.02
C ALA A 179 -6.55 19.03 -10.89
N VAL A 180 -5.85 19.75 -10.01
CA VAL A 180 -5.15 19.15 -8.86
C VAL A 180 -6.14 18.46 -7.91
N THR A 181 -7.30 19.06 -7.69
CA THR A 181 -8.32 18.51 -6.79
C THR A 181 -9.00 17.29 -7.41
N GLN A 182 -9.40 17.37 -8.68
CA GLN A 182 -9.97 16.24 -9.42
C GLN A 182 -9.00 15.05 -9.43
N ASP A 183 -7.73 15.28 -9.74
CA ASP A 183 -6.69 14.24 -9.70
C ASP A 183 -6.56 13.61 -8.31
N SER A 184 -6.64 14.43 -7.26
CA SER A 184 -6.56 13.96 -5.88
C SER A 184 -7.76 13.08 -5.50
N VAL A 185 -8.97 13.43 -5.98
CA VAL A 185 -10.18 12.60 -5.83
C VAL A 185 -10.03 11.27 -6.56
N ALA A 186 -9.56 11.27 -7.81
CA ALA A 186 -9.36 10.05 -8.60
C ALA A 186 -8.31 9.10 -7.98
N ARG A 187 -7.26 9.66 -7.38
CA ARG A 187 -6.25 8.89 -6.63
C ARG A 187 -6.81 8.32 -5.33
N TRP A 188 -7.58 9.11 -4.59
CA TRP A 188 -8.22 8.63 -3.36
C TRP A 188 -9.27 7.56 -3.64
N ARG A 189 -9.99 7.62 -4.76
CA ARG A 189 -10.88 6.53 -5.19
C ARG A 189 -10.15 5.19 -5.31
N ALA A 190 -8.95 5.21 -5.91
CA ALA A 190 -8.10 4.02 -6.04
C ALA A 190 -7.73 3.44 -4.66
N GLU A 191 -7.49 4.32 -3.68
CA GLU A 191 -7.21 3.97 -2.29
C GLU A 191 -8.40 3.28 -1.64
N CYS A 192 -9.59 3.90 -1.72
CA CYS A 192 -10.82 3.39 -1.12
C CYS A 192 -11.17 1.97 -1.62
N ALA A 193 -10.88 1.66 -2.89
CA ALA A 193 -11.13 0.34 -3.46
C ALA A 193 -10.34 -0.79 -2.78
N ARG A 194 -9.27 -0.48 -2.04
CA ARG A 194 -8.50 -1.46 -1.26
C ARG A 194 -9.17 -1.85 0.05
N HIS A 195 -10.11 -1.04 0.54
CA HIS A 195 -10.79 -1.19 1.82
C HIS A 195 -12.31 -0.95 1.68
N PRO A 196 -13.02 -1.77 0.88
CA PRO A 196 -14.41 -1.51 0.50
C PRO A 196 -15.41 -1.50 1.68
N ASP A 197 -15.09 -2.20 2.76
CA ASP A 197 -15.96 -2.35 3.94
C ASP A 197 -15.59 -1.40 5.09
N ASP A 198 -14.67 -0.44 4.87
CA ASP A 198 -14.24 0.51 5.89
C ASP A 198 -15.31 1.61 6.12
N PRO A 199 -15.93 1.69 7.32
CA PRO A 199 -16.98 2.66 7.60
C PRO A 199 -16.47 4.12 7.60
N GLU A 200 -15.20 4.37 7.91
CA GLU A 200 -14.62 5.72 7.92
C GLU A 200 -14.49 6.25 6.48
N ILE A 201 -14.09 5.41 5.51
CA ILE A 201 -14.11 5.79 4.09
C ILE A 201 -15.52 6.20 3.65
N GLY A 202 -16.54 5.41 4.01
CA GLY A 202 -17.93 5.73 3.70
C GLY A 202 -18.38 7.07 4.30
N ALA A 203 -18.02 7.33 5.56
CA ALA A 203 -18.31 8.59 6.24
C ALA A 203 -17.64 9.79 5.56
N ARG A 204 -16.38 9.65 5.12
CA ARG A 204 -15.63 10.69 4.41
C ARG A 204 -16.19 10.99 3.02
N ILE A 205 -16.58 9.96 2.26
CA ILE A 205 -17.27 10.16 0.97
C ILE A 205 -18.56 10.96 1.17
N ALA A 206 -19.35 10.62 2.19
CA ALA A 206 -20.59 11.32 2.49
C ALA A 206 -20.33 12.77 2.95
N GLU A 207 -19.28 13.01 3.73
CA GLU A 207 -18.82 14.35 4.12
C GLU A 207 -18.44 15.19 2.90
N PHE A 208 -17.52 14.71 2.07
CA PHE A 208 -17.00 15.45 0.92
C PHE A 208 -18.08 15.70 -0.15
N THR A 209 -19.01 14.77 -0.33
CA THR A 209 -20.20 14.97 -1.19
C THR A 209 -21.07 16.13 -0.70
N ARG A 210 -21.26 16.29 0.63
CA ARG A 210 -21.98 17.45 1.18
C ARG A 210 -21.18 18.74 1.12
N LEU A 211 -19.86 18.64 1.27
CA LEU A 211 -18.94 19.78 1.33
C LEU A 211 -18.75 20.45 -0.04
N SER A 212 -18.73 19.67 -1.12
CA SER A 212 -18.43 20.17 -2.46
C SER A 212 -19.26 19.47 -3.54
N PRO A 213 -20.13 20.20 -4.26
CA PRO A 213 -20.81 19.67 -5.44
C PRO A 213 -19.84 19.17 -6.51
N ALA A 214 -18.68 19.81 -6.66
CA ALA A 214 -17.63 19.37 -7.59
C ALA A 214 -17.08 17.99 -7.18
N PHE A 215 -16.90 17.73 -5.88
CA PHE A 215 -16.52 16.40 -5.41
C PHE A 215 -17.55 15.35 -5.81
N ALA A 216 -18.85 15.63 -5.64
CA ALA A 216 -19.91 14.70 -6.03
C ALA A 216 -19.80 14.35 -7.53
N THR A 217 -19.62 15.35 -8.39
CA THR A 217 -19.42 15.14 -9.83
C THR A 217 -18.17 14.32 -10.16
N TRP A 218 -17.01 14.66 -9.58
CA TRP A 218 -15.76 13.90 -9.81
C TRP A 218 -15.80 12.51 -9.20
N TRP A 219 -16.52 12.32 -8.10
CA TRP A 219 -16.71 11.00 -7.51
C TRP A 219 -17.69 10.15 -8.35
N GLU A 220 -18.68 10.74 -9.00
CA GLU A 220 -19.59 10.03 -9.89
C GLU A 220 -18.97 9.71 -11.26
N SER A 221 -17.91 10.41 -11.68
CA SER A 221 -17.21 10.12 -12.94
C SER A 221 -16.46 8.78 -12.92
N HIS A 222 -16.21 8.21 -11.74
CA HIS A 222 -15.47 6.96 -11.55
C HIS A 222 -14.04 6.98 -12.12
N GLU A 223 -13.45 8.17 -12.31
CA GLU A 223 -12.05 8.28 -12.69
C GLU A 223 -11.14 7.71 -11.60
N VAL A 224 -10.13 6.97 -12.02
CA VAL A 224 -9.14 6.31 -11.15
C VAL A 224 -7.76 6.64 -11.67
N LEU A 225 -6.90 7.14 -10.78
CA LEU A 225 -5.51 7.42 -11.07
C LEU A 225 -4.61 6.73 -10.06
N GLU A 226 -3.45 6.27 -10.51
CA GLU A 226 -2.41 5.78 -9.61
C GLU A 226 -1.71 6.93 -8.89
N HIS A 227 -1.27 6.66 -7.66
CA HIS A 227 -0.35 7.54 -6.94
C HIS A 227 1.01 7.56 -7.64
N ARG A 228 1.23 8.61 -8.43
CA ARG A 228 2.48 8.85 -9.15
C ARG A 228 2.98 10.27 -8.93
N THR A 229 4.24 10.48 -9.23
CA THR A 229 4.83 11.81 -9.28
C THR A 229 4.02 12.74 -10.17
N ALA A 230 3.80 13.98 -9.73
CA ALA A 230 3.06 14.99 -10.47
C ALA A 230 3.76 16.34 -10.40
N MET A 231 3.53 17.20 -11.39
CA MET A 231 3.90 18.61 -11.31
C MET A 231 2.73 19.40 -10.73
N ARG A 232 3.02 20.33 -9.84
CA ARG A 232 2.05 21.31 -9.33
C ARG A 232 2.64 22.71 -9.38
N LEU A 233 1.81 23.67 -9.75
CA LEU A 233 2.13 25.08 -9.73
C LEU A 233 1.51 25.72 -8.49
N PHE A 234 2.36 26.30 -7.64
CA PHE A 234 1.96 26.96 -6.41
C PHE A 234 2.16 28.47 -6.52
N ARG A 235 1.20 29.26 -6.03
CA ARG A 235 1.37 30.69 -5.77
C ARG A 235 1.90 30.88 -4.35
N HIS A 236 3.13 31.35 -4.24
CA HIS A 236 3.74 31.73 -2.99
C HIS A 236 3.59 33.22 -2.73
N GLY A 237 3.34 33.60 -1.47
CA GLY A 237 3.11 35.00 -1.10
C GLY A 237 4.25 35.95 -1.48
N HIS A 238 5.50 35.47 -1.49
CA HIS A 238 6.67 36.28 -1.83
C HIS A 238 7.54 35.76 -2.99
N LEU A 239 7.41 34.48 -3.38
CA LEU A 239 8.19 33.89 -4.48
C LEU A 239 7.42 33.84 -5.81
N GLY A 240 6.17 34.31 -5.84
CA GLY A 240 5.31 34.21 -7.02
C GLY A 240 4.94 32.76 -7.34
N VAL A 241 4.75 32.46 -8.62
CA VAL A 241 4.42 31.10 -9.07
C VAL A 241 5.67 30.24 -9.08
N GLN A 242 5.63 29.11 -8.37
CA GLN A 242 6.70 28.12 -8.33
C GLN A 242 6.19 26.75 -8.77
N ALA A 243 6.96 26.09 -9.63
CA ALA A 243 6.70 24.72 -10.05
C ALA A 243 7.41 23.76 -9.10
N MET A 244 6.66 22.77 -8.61
CA MET A 244 7.19 21.74 -7.73
C MET A 244 6.76 20.36 -8.23
N ARG A 245 7.69 19.42 -8.12
CA ARG A 245 7.45 18.01 -8.34
C ARG A 245 7.03 17.37 -7.03
N ILE A 246 5.84 16.79 -7.02
CA ILE A 246 5.23 16.11 -5.90
C ILE A 246 5.62 14.64 -5.96
N VAL A 247 6.30 14.15 -4.93
CA VAL A 247 6.77 12.76 -4.86
C VAL A 247 6.12 12.08 -3.66
N PRO A 248 5.11 11.21 -3.89
CA PRO A 248 4.59 10.37 -2.83
C PRO A 248 5.57 9.23 -2.56
N LEU A 249 5.92 9.05 -1.28
CA LEU A 249 6.71 7.94 -0.77
C LEU A 249 5.83 7.10 0.13
N HIS A 250 5.65 5.84 -0.26
CA HIS A 250 4.94 4.84 0.51
C HIS A 250 5.93 3.80 0.99
N SER A 251 5.82 3.41 2.26
CA SER A 251 6.55 2.27 2.80
C SER A 251 5.57 1.18 3.16
N PRO A 252 5.86 -0.10 2.86
CA PRO A 252 5.05 -1.22 3.34
C PRO A 252 4.83 -1.22 4.86
N GLU A 253 5.76 -0.65 5.62
CA GLU A 253 5.72 -0.51 7.08
C GLU A 253 4.76 0.60 7.54
N PHE A 254 4.41 1.53 6.65
CA PHE A 254 3.65 2.74 6.95
C PHE A 254 2.30 2.81 6.27
N MET A 255 1.92 1.81 5.45
CA MET A 255 0.58 1.73 4.91
C MET A 255 -0.43 1.77 6.08
N PRO A 256 -1.34 2.74 6.12
CA PRO A 256 -1.84 3.52 4.98
C PRO A 256 -1.27 4.93 4.75
N SER A 257 -0.35 5.38 5.60
CA SER A 257 0.18 6.73 5.57
C SER A 257 1.37 6.88 4.63
N GLY A 258 1.29 7.84 3.71
CA GLY A 258 2.36 8.20 2.78
C GLY A 258 3.00 9.53 3.16
N VAL A 259 4.32 9.66 2.95
CA VAL A 259 5.04 10.95 3.03
C VAL A 259 5.06 11.58 1.65
N VAL A 260 4.70 12.85 1.55
CA VAL A 260 4.66 13.62 0.31
C VAL A 260 5.76 14.67 0.35
N LEU A 261 6.74 14.51 -0.53
CA LEU A 261 7.84 15.47 -0.72
C LEU A 261 7.54 16.41 -1.88
N HIS A 262 7.98 17.65 -1.74
CA HIS A 262 7.91 18.65 -2.80
C HIS A 262 9.33 19.02 -3.21
N LEU A 263 9.70 18.68 -4.44
CA LEU A 263 11.02 19.00 -4.98
C LEU A 263 10.89 20.20 -5.93
N PRO A 264 11.71 21.25 -5.77
CA PRO A 264 11.71 22.35 -6.72
C PRO A 264 12.08 21.83 -8.12
N THR A 265 11.48 22.42 -9.14
CA THR A 265 11.97 22.28 -10.51
C THR A 265 12.66 23.56 -10.92
N ALA A 266 13.78 23.45 -11.64
CA ALA A 266 14.37 24.62 -12.28
C ALA A 266 13.30 25.26 -13.18
N ALA A 267 13.20 26.59 -13.13
CA ALA A 267 12.45 27.33 -14.13
C ALA A 267 13.15 27.10 -15.49
N GLU A 268 12.44 26.56 -16.47
CA GLU A 268 12.88 26.60 -17.87
C GLU A 268 12.80 28.04 -18.41
#